data_AF-A0A528I0P6-F1
#
_entry.id   AF-A0A528I0P6-F1
#
_cell.length_a   1.000
_cell.length_b   1.000
_cell.length_c   1.000
_cell.angle_alpha   90.00
_cell.angle_beta   90.00
_cell.angle_gamma   90.00
#
_symmetry.space_group_name_H-M   'P 1'
#
loop_
_entity.id
_entity.type
_entity.pdbx_description
1 polymer ?
#
loop_
_entity_poly.entity_id
_entity_poly.type
_entity_poly.pdbx_seq_one_letter_code
_entity_poly.pdbx_strand_id
1 'polypeptide(L)'
;MARHNPSEGPPSRKYNIIGADIPETVLFKGDSLVSSLSGTPRVINCVYYYDDTGSILFERLCSEPTYYLFRTEKEIISQNAKAIAGITGPVSLIELGSGNAGKTTLLVDAYVKTHGPASYTAIDINHSILE
;
A
#
# COMPACT_ATOMS: atom_id res chain seq x y z
N MET A 1 -1.91 -29.63 41.24
CA MET A 1 -2.35 -29.97 39.87
C MET A 1 -3.17 -28.81 39.32
N ALA A 2 -2.54 -27.92 38.55
CA ALA A 2 -3.23 -26.94 37.72
C ALA A 2 -2.65 -27.11 36.32
N ARG A 3 -3.51 -27.50 35.37
CA ARG A 3 -3.13 -27.77 33.97
C ARG A 3 -2.92 -26.43 33.28
N HIS A 4 -1.71 -26.18 32.80
CA HIS A 4 -1.41 -25.04 31.95
C HIS A 4 -1.85 -25.41 30.52
N ASN A 5 -2.79 -24.66 29.96
CA ASN A 5 -3.35 -24.87 28.63
C ASN A 5 -2.37 -24.30 27.59
N PRO A 6 -1.90 -25.07 26.59
CA PRO A 6 -1.04 -24.56 25.53
C PRO A 6 -1.91 -24.16 24.34
N SER A 7 -2.35 -22.91 24.24
CA SER A 7 -3.05 -22.45 23.04
C SER A 7 -3.10 -20.93 22.88
N GLU A 8 -1.98 -20.24 22.86
CA GLU A 8 -1.90 -18.94 22.18
C GLU A 8 -0.60 -18.89 21.38
N GLY A 9 -0.67 -19.33 20.12
CA GLY A 9 0.32 -18.97 19.12
C GLY A 9 0.29 -17.45 18.89
N PRO A 10 1.36 -16.87 18.33
CA PRO A 10 1.38 -15.44 18.02
C PRO A 10 0.17 -15.08 17.17
N PRO A 11 -0.46 -13.90 17.38
CA PRO A 11 -1.65 -13.51 16.64
C PRO A 11 -1.35 -13.64 15.15
N SER A 12 -2.15 -14.45 14.44
CA SER A 12 -2.06 -14.59 12.99
C SER A 12 -2.11 -13.18 12.38
N ARG A 13 -1.03 -12.75 11.73
CA ARG A 13 -0.99 -11.46 11.03
C ARG A 13 -2.24 -11.38 10.16
N LYS A 14 -3.03 -10.31 10.31
CA LYS A 14 -4.32 -10.12 9.62
C LYS A 14 -4.17 -9.97 8.10
N TYR A 15 -2.95 -9.95 7.56
CA TYR A 15 -2.63 -9.71 6.17
C TYR A 15 -1.28 -10.35 5.81
N ASN A 16 -1.09 -10.65 4.52
CA ASN A 16 0.15 -11.18 3.98
C ASN A 16 0.80 -10.12 3.10
N ILE A 17 1.95 -9.59 3.52
CA ILE A 17 2.72 -8.64 2.71
C ILE A 17 3.42 -9.44 1.61
N ILE A 18 3.11 -9.13 0.35
CA ILE A 18 3.87 -9.63 -0.79
C ILE A 18 4.60 -8.44 -1.36
N GLY A 19 5.72 -8.08 -0.74
CA GLY A 19 6.74 -7.33 -1.44
C GLY A 19 7.21 -8.19 -2.60
N ALA A 20 6.91 -7.78 -3.83
CA ALA A 20 7.69 -8.29 -4.93
C ALA A 20 9.05 -7.61 -4.79
N ASP A 21 10.04 -8.33 -4.27
CA ASP A 21 11.44 -7.90 -4.32
C ASP A 21 11.85 -7.85 -5.79
N ILE A 22 11.50 -6.77 -6.45
CA ILE A 22 12.00 -6.43 -7.75
C ILE A 22 13.39 -5.87 -7.47
N PRO A 23 14.48 -6.54 -7.94
CA PRO A 23 15.81 -6.04 -7.69
C PRO A 23 15.88 -4.57 -8.08
N GLU A 24 16.53 -3.73 -7.26
CA GLU A 24 16.70 -2.30 -7.57
C GLU A 24 17.24 -2.09 -8.98
N THR A 25 18.07 -3.00 -9.48
CA THR A 25 18.61 -2.98 -10.85
C THR A 25 17.56 -3.11 -11.96
N VAL A 26 16.38 -3.65 -11.66
CA VAL A 26 15.23 -3.74 -12.58
C VAL A 26 14.41 -2.45 -12.57
N LEU A 27 14.23 -1.83 -11.40
CA LEU A 27 13.49 -0.57 -11.23
C LEU A 27 14.33 0.66 -11.64
N PHE A 28 15.59 0.70 -11.20
CA PHE A 28 16.52 1.81 -11.35
C PHE A 28 17.60 1.48 -12.38
N LYS A 29 17.26 1.66 -13.66
CA LYS A 29 18.19 1.40 -14.78
C LYS A 29 19.04 2.64 -15.08
N GLY A 30 20.31 2.59 -14.69
CA GLY A 30 21.28 3.67 -14.92
C GLY A 30 21.35 4.12 -16.39
N ASP A 31 21.40 3.16 -17.32
CA ASP A 31 21.45 3.48 -18.76
C ASP A 31 20.20 4.21 -19.24
N SER A 32 19.02 3.82 -18.77
CA SER A 32 17.77 4.50 -19.08
C SER A 32 17.75 5.92 -18.51
N LEU A 33 18.21 6.10 -17.27
CA LEU A 33 18.30 7.42 -16.65
C LEU A 33 19.26 8.33 -17.42
N VAL A 34 20.45 7.84 -17.78
CA VAL A 34 21.42 8.59 -18.59
C VAL A 34 20.82 8.96 -19.94
N SER A 35 20.15 8.03 -20.61
CA SER A 35 19.48 8.30 -21.89
C SER A 35 18.39 9.38 -21.75
N SER A 36 17.54 9.31 -20.72
CA SER A 36 16.47 10.28 -20.50
C SER A 36 16.98 11.67 -20.12
N LEU A 37 18.08 11.75 -19.37
CA LEU A 37 18.73 13.01 -19.00
C LEU A 37 19.56 13.60 -20.13
N SER A 38 20.01 12.80 -21.10
CA SER A 38 20.75 13.26 -22.27
C SER A 38 19.86 13.73 -23.42
N GLY A 39 18.55 13.40 -23.38
CA GLY A 39 17.56 13.83 -24.37
C GLY A 39 17.16 15.30 -24.25
N THR A 40 16.43 15.80 -25.27
CA THR A 40 15.79 17.12 -25.25
C THR A 40 14.31 16.97 -25.65
N PRO A 41 13.35 17.25 -24.75
CA PRO A 41 13.54 17.71 -23.38
C PRO A 41 14.11 16.61 -22.45
N ARG A 42 14.77 17.02 -21.37
CA ARG A 42 15.22 16.09 -20.32
C ARG A 42 14.01 15.61 -19.51
N VAL A 43 13.96 14.31 -19.24
CA VAL A 43 12.87 13.70 -18.46
C VAL A 43 13.42 12.72 -17.44
N ILE A 44 12.67 12.48 -16.36
CA ILE A 44 12.97 11.49 -15.33
C ILE A 44 11.69 10.68 -15.08
N ASN A 45 11.80 9.35 -15.00
CA ASN A 45 10.67 8.49 -14.63
C ASN A 45 10.28 8.72 -13.16
N CYS A 46 9.00 8.78 -12.84
CA CYS A 46 8.53 9.04 -11.48
C CYS A 46 8.92 7.95 -10.46
N VAL A 47 9.30 6.74 -10.90
CA VAL A 47 9.82 5.68 -10.01
C VAL A 47 10.98 6.16 -9.13
N TYR A 48 11.80 7.09 -9.65
CA TYR A 48 12.92 7.68 -8.92
C TYR A 48 12.50 8.68 -7.83
N TYR A 49 11.21 9.00 -7.70
CA TYR A 49 10.70 9.91 -6.67
C TYR A 49 10.27 9.21 -5.38
N TYR A 50 10.26 7.88 -5.34
CA TYR A 50 9.65 7.11 -4.24
C TYR A 50 10.67 6.23 -3.51
N ASP A 51 11.87 6.76 -3.25
CA ASP A 51 12.73 6.23 -2.21
C ASP A 51 12.15 6.56 -0.81
N ASP A 52 12.84 6.19 0.26
CA ASP A 52 12.39 6.47 1.65
C ASP A 52 12.09 7.95 1.88
N THR A 53 12.95 8.84 1.37
CA THR A 53 12.79 10.28 1.54
C THR A 53 11.60 10.80 0.75
N GLY A 54 11.47 10.36 -0.49
CA GLY A 54 10.40 10.70 -1.41
C GLY A 54 9.04 10.23 -0.92
N SER A 55 8.97 9.02 -0.35
CA SER A 55 7.77 8.51 0.32
C SER A 55 7.34 9.40 1.49
N ILE A 56 8.27 9.80 2.37
CA ILE A 56 7.97 10.73 3.48
C ILE A 56 7.47 12.08 2.95
N LEU A 57 8.09 12.60 1.89
CA LEU A 57 7.65 13.85 1.25
C LEU A 57 6.25 13.73 0.66
N PHE A 58 5.92 12.58 0.05
CA PHE A 58 4.60 12.31 -0.48
C PHE A 58 3.54 12.22 0.63
N GLU A 59 3.85 11.61 1.78
CA GLU A 59 2.95 11.59 2.93
C GLU A 59 2.66 13.00 3.47
N ARG A 60 3.69 13.85 3.54
CA ARG A 60 3.51 15.27 3.90
C ARG A 60 2.63 15.98 2.88
N LEU A 61 2.89 15.78 1.58
CA LEU A 61 2.07 16.35 0.50
C LEU A 61 0.60 15.93 0.64
N CYS A 62 0.31 14.68 1.02
CA CYS A 62 -1.07 14.20 1.23
C CYS A 62 -1.82 14.96 2.34
N SER A 63 -1.11 15.63 3.23
CA SER A 63 -1.67 16.44 4.31
C SER A 63 -1.85 17.92 3.93
N GLU A 64 -1.21 18.37 2.85
CA GLU A 64 -1.27 19.76 2.41
C GLU A 64 -2.69 20.17 1.96
N PRO A 65 -3.21 21.33 2.40
CA PRO A 65 -4.57 21.76 2.04
C PRO A 65 -4.80 21.84 0.53
N THR A 66 -3.79 22.22 -0.24
CA THR A 66 -3.86 22.35 -1.70
C THR A 66 -3.90 21.00 -2.42
N TYR A 67 -3.37 19.93 -1.80
CA TYR A 67 -3.37 18.59 -2.37
C TYR A 67 -4.56 17.78 -1.85
N TYR A 68 -5.74 18.03 -2.42
CA TYR A 68 -6.98 17.42 -1.94
C TYR A 68 -7.14 15.94 -2.29
N LEU A 69 -6.42 15.44 -3.31
CA LEU A 69 -6.63 14.12 -3.93
C LEU A 69 -6.68 12.99 -2.90
N PHE A 70 -5.68 12.93 -2.02
CA PHE A 70 -5.61 11.89 -0.99
C PHE A 70 -6.83 11.93 -0.05
N ARG A 71 -7.24 13.12 0.38
CA ARG A 71 -8.36 13.30 1.31
C ARG A 71 -9.69 12.95 0.66
N THR A 72 -9.91 13.40 -0.57
CA THR A 72 -11.15 13.12 -1.32
C THR A 72 -11.29 11.63 -1.61
N GLU A 73 -10.22 10.96 -2.03
CA GLU A 73 -10.27 9.52 -2.26
C GLU A 73 -10.53 8.74 -0.96
N LYS A 74 -9.86 9.12 0.14
CA LYS A 74 -10.09 8.53 1.47
C LYS A 74 -11.55 8.71 1.91
N GLU A 75 -12.14 9.87 1.67
CA GLU A 75 -13.55 10.14 1.97
C GLU A 75 -14.50 9.25 1.14
N ILE A 76 -14.26 9.16 -0.17
CA ILE A 76 -15.04 8.28 -1.07
C ILE A 76 -14.96 6.83 -0.60
N ILE A 77 -13.76 6.33 -0.30
CA ILE A 77 -13.56 4.96 0.21
C ILE A 77 -14.31 4.79 1.53
N SER A 78 -14.18 5.72 2.47
CA SER A 78 -14.87 5.65 3.76
C SER A 78 -16.39 5.57 3.62
N GLN A 79 -16.97 6.31 2.68
CA GLN A 79 -18.42 6.33 2.44
C GLN A 79 -18.91 5.05 1.74
N ASN A 80 -18.07 4.43 0.92
CA ASN A 80 -18.48 3.33 0.04
C ASN A 80 -17.94 1.95 0.43
N ALA A 81 -17.01 1.84 1.39
CA ALA A 81 -16.32 0.59 1.72
C ALA A 81 -17.28 -0.57 2.05
N LYS A 82 -18.35 -0.31 2.81
CA LYS A 82 -19.37 -1.32 3.12
C LYS A 82 -20.13 -1.78 1.88
N ALA A 83 -20.51 -0.85 1.00
CA ALA A 83 -21.22 -1.17 -0.23
C ALA A 83 -20.33 -1.99 -1.18
N ILE A 84 -19.05 -1.60 -1.31
CA ILE A 84 -18.05 -2.33 -2.09
C ILE A 84 -17.92 -3.77 -1.56
N ALA A 85 -17.75 -3.96 -0.25
CA ALA A 85 -17.67 -5.29 0.35
C ALA A 85 -18.95 -6.11 0.10
N GLY A 86 -20.13 -5.49 0.17
CA GLY A 86 -21.41 -6.16 -0.10
C GLY A 86 -21.57 -6.62 -1.56
N ILE A 87 -21.17 -5.79 -2.52
CA ILE A 87 -21.29 -6.09 -3.95
C ILE A 87 -20.30 -7.17 -4.40
N THR A 88 -19.08 -7.13 -3.87
CA THR A 88 -17.98 -8.02 -4.28
C THR A 88 -18.00 -9.36 -3.55
N GLY A 89 -18.61 -9.43 -2.36
CA GLY A 89 -18.60 -10.64 -1.54
C GLY A 89 -17.22 -10.92 -0.91
N PRO A 90 -16.98 -12.14 -0.40
CA PRO A 90 -15.69 -12.52 0.15
C PRO A 90 -14.60 -12.57 -0.94
N VAL A 91 -13.54 -11.77 -0.80
CA VAL A 91 -12.43 -11.68 -1.76
C VAL A 91 -11.07 -11.58 -1.05
N SER A 92 -10.00 -11.72 -1.83
CA SER A 92 -8.65 -11.30 -1.43
C SER A 92 -8.37 -9.89 -1.98
N LEU A 93 -7.94 -8.98 -1.12
CA LEU A 93 -7.60 -7.61 -1.49
C LEU A 93 -6.12 -7.54 -1.89
N ILE A 94 -5.84 -6.98 -3.07
CA ILE A 94 -4.48 -6.73 -3.56
C ILE A 94 -4.37 -5.24 -3.86
N GLU A 95 -3.41 -4.56 -3.24
CA GLU A 95 -3.15 -3.13 -3.46
C GLU A 95 -1.80 -2.94 -4.18
N LEU A 96 -1.83 -2.15 -5.26
CA LEU A 96 -0.67 -1.81 -6.07
C LEU A 96 -0.22 -0.38 -5.73
N GLY A 97 1.01 -0.23 -5.24
CA GLY A 97 1.52 1.04 -4.71
C GLY A 97 0.81 1.39 -3.41
N SER A 98 0.90 0.52 -2.41
CA SER A 98 0.12 0.64 -1.18
C SER A 98 0.50 1.84 -0.31
N GLY A 99 1.73 2.33 -0.44
CA GLY A 99 2.29 3.28 0.51
C GLY A 99 2.03 2.84 1.95
N ASN A 100 1.58 3.77 2.80
CA ASN A 100 1.21 3.47 4.19
C ASN A 100 -0.15 2.76 4.39
N ALA A 101 -0.82 2.34 3.31
CA ALA A 101 -2.10 1.64 3.32
C ALA A 101 -3.25 2.35 4.10
N GLY A 102 -3.11 3.65 4.39
CA GLY A 102 -4.05 4.39 5.23
C GLY A 102 -5.46 4.51 4.64
N LYS A 103 -5.61 4.42 3.32
CA LYS A 103 -6.91 4.36 2.62
C LYS A 103 -7.47 2.94 2.67
N THR A 104 -6.64 1.95 2.33
CA THR A 104 -7.05 0.55 2.15
C THR A 104 -7.44 -0.12 3.46
N THR A 105 -6.88 0.32 4.59
CA THR A 105 -7.32 -0.14 5.92
C THR A 105 -8.83 0.06 6.13
N LEU A 106 -9.42 1.15 5.62
CA LEU A 106 -10.88 1.38 5.68
C LEU A 106 -11.67 0.31 4.93
N LEU A 107 -11.12 -0.14 3.79
CA LEU A 107 -11.72 -1.18 2.98
C LEU A 107 -11.56 -2.54 3.66
N VAL A 108 -10.35 -2.91 4.09
CA VAL A 108 -10.07 -4.15 4.83
C VAL A 108 -11.00 -4.28 6.04
N ASP A 109 -11.17 -3.23 6.83
CA ASP A 109 -12.08 -3.21 7.97
C ASP A 109 -13.53 -3.49 7.58
N ALA A 110 -14.00 -2.96 6.45
CA ALA A 110 -15.35 -3.21 5.96
C ALA A 110 -15.54 -4.68 5.53
N TYR A 111 -14.56 -5.29 4.88
CA TYR A 111 -14.59 -6.72 4.55
C TYR A 111 -14.57 -7.58 5.82
N VAL A 112 -13.70 -7.26 6.78
CA VAL A 112 -13.61 -7.99 8.05
C VAL A 112 -14.94 -7.98 8.79
N LYS A 113 -15.60 -6.81 8.84
CA LYS A 113 -16.92 -6.66 9.49
C LYS A 113 -18.06 -7.37 8.75
N THR A 114 -17.99 -7.45 7.42
CA THR A 114 -19.10 -7.99 6.60
C THR A 114 -19.00 -9.49 6.41
N HIS A 115 -17.79 -10.01 6.21
CA HIS A 115 -17.55 -11.39 5.76
C HIS A 115 -16.66 -12.21 6.69
N GLY A 116 -16.14 -11.61 7.78
CA GLY A 116 -15.14 -12.26 8.64
C GLY A 116 -13.71 -12.06 8.12
N PRO A 117 -12.73 -12.86 8.57
CA PRO A 117 -11.31 -12.65 8.23
C PRO A 117 -11.07 -12.45 6.72
N ALA A 118 -10.37 -11.38 6.36
CA ALA A 118 -10.05 -11.02 4.99
C ALA A 118 -8.55 -11.20 4.71
N SER A 119 -8.20 -11.60 3.49
CA SER A 119 -6.81 -11.60 3.03
C SER A 119 -6.50 -10.27 2.37
N TYR A 120 -5.39 -9.65 2.76
CA TYR A 120 -4.88 -8.42 2.18
C TYR A 120 -3.41 -8.59 1.80
N THR A 121 -3.07 -8.13 0.60
CA THR A 121 -1.73 -8.12 0.02
C THR A 121 -1.35 -6.72 -0.43
N ALA A 122 -0.34 -6.17 0.24
CA ALA A 122 0.28 -4.90 -0.10
C ALA A 122 1.46 -5.14 -1.06
N ILE A 123 1.51 -4.37 -2.15
CA ILE A 123 2.63 -4.35 -3.11
C ILE A 123 3.12 -2.91 -3.22
N ASP A 124 4.39 -2.67 -2.94
CA ASP A 124 5.04 -1.37 -3.13
C ASP A 124 6.48 -1.55 -3.63
N ILE A 125 7.00 -0.51 -4.29
CA ILE A 125 8.39 -0.47 -4.76
C ILE A 125 9.34 -0.01 -3.65
N ASN A 126 8.82 0.71 -2.66
CA ASN A 126 9.58 1.06 -1.47
C ASN A 126 9.38 -0.04 -0.43
N HIS A 127 10.42 -0.81 -0.14
CA HIS A 127 10.36 -1.87 0.87
C HIS A 127 10.08 -1.33 2.29
N SER A 128 10.66 -0.19 2.66
CA SER A 128 10.56 0.33 4.03
C SER A 128 9.15 0.76 4.41
N ILE A 129 8.30 1.12 3.43
CA ILE A 129 6.91 1.51 3.69
C ILE A 129 5.99 0.32 3.99
N LEU A 130 6.46 -0.91 3.72
CA LEU A 130 5.73 -2.15 3.95
C LEU A 130 6.02 -2.77 5.33
N GLU A 131 7.06 -2.33 6.04
CA GLU A 131 7.49 -2.85 7.35
C GLU A 131 6.82 -2.15 8.53
#